data_AF-A0AAU9G2S9-F1
#
_entry.id   AF-A0AAU9G2S9-F1
#
_cell.length_a   1.000
_cell.length_b   1.000
_cell.length_c   1.000
_cell.angle_alpha   90.00
_cell.angle_beta   90.00
_cell.angle_gamma   90.00
#
_symmetry.space_group_name_H-M   'P 1'
#
loop_
_entity.id
_entity.type
_entity.pdbx_description
1 polymer ?
#
loop_
_entity_poly.entity_id
_entity_poly.type
_entity_poly.pdbx_seq_one_letter_code
_entity_poly.pdbx_strand_id
1 'polypeptide(L)'
;MSVVRRDVAPLLQRVRAFLLGREHTQALRFEDGVADRTQPPPKIPDGPSQLYSANYYCLRDGRREVNPPIDLVEQQKQLAAEGTASPKATKLPTPGQVYAWD
;
A
#
# COMPACT_ATOMS: atom_id res chain seq x y z
N MET A 1 30.35 10.39 -22.85
CA MET A 1 30.65 11.83 -22.84
C MET A 1 29.58 12.51 -22.03
N SER A 2 29.91 13.27 -20.98
CA SER A 2 28.91 13.98 -20.18
C SER A 2 28.28 15.08 -21.02
N VAL A 3 26.99 14.96 -21.35
CA VAL A 3 26.24 15.97 -22.10
C VAL A 3 26.03 17.18 -21.18
N VAL A 4 26.47 18.36 -21.60
CA VAL A 4 26.23 19.60 -20.85
C VAL A 4 24.73 19.88 -20.83
N ARG A 5 24.14 20.00 -19.64
CA ARG A 5 22.72 20.36 -19.50
C ARG A 5 22.47 21.73 -20.13
N ARG A 6 21.37 21.85 -20.86
CA ARG A 6 20.97 23.13 -21.46
C ARG A 6 20.46 24.05 -20.36
N ASP A 7 21.06 25.23 -20.20
CA ASP A 7 20.60 26.27 -19.29
C ASP A 7 20.72 27.64 -19.96
N VAL A 8 20.23 28.68 -19.29
CA VAL A 8 20.33 30.08 -19.74
C VAL A 8 21.79 30.56 -19.75
N ALA A 9 22.06 31.67 -20.44
CA ALA A 9 23.41 32.26 -20.52
C ALA A 9 24.01 32.52 -19.11
N PRO A 10 25.34 32.39 -18.91
CA PRO A 10 25.97 32.52 -17.59
C PRO A 10 25.65 33.82 -16.84
N LEU A 11 25.48 34.94 -17.56
CA LEU A 11 25.05 36.20 -16.97
C LEU A 11 23.65 36.09 -16.35
N LEU A 12 22.70 35.49 -17.07
CA LEU A 12 21.33 35.29 -16.60
C LEU A 12 21.25 34.27 -15.45
N GLN A 13 22.14 33.26 -15.43
CA GLN A 13 22.25 32.34 -14.31
C GLN A 13 22.60 33.07 -13.01
N ARG A 14 23.55 34.01 -13.06
CA ARG A 14 23.95 34.83 -11.91
C ARG A 14 22.83 35.75 -11.43
N VAL A 15 22.12 36.40 -12.37
CA VAL A 15 20.94 37.22 -12.03
C VAL A 15 19.87 36.36 -11.34
N ARG A 16 19.61 35.16 -11.87
CA ARG A 16 18.66 34.20 -11.28
C ARG A 16 19.07 33.76 -9.88
N ALA A 17 20.34 33.38 -9.67
CA ALA A 17 20.84 32.98 -8.36
C ALA A 17 20.77 34.11 -7.33
N PHE A 18 21.08 35.34 -7.75
CA PHE A 18 20.98 36.53 -6.92
C PHE A 18 19.54 36.81 -6.48
N LEU A 19 18.58 36.81 -7.41
CA LEU A 19 17.16 37.05 -7.10
C LEU A 19 16.51 35.93 -6.27
N LEU A 20 16.99 34.69 -6.42
CA LEU A 20 16.48 33.53 -5.66
C LEU A 20 17.10 33.40 -4.26
N GLY A 21 18.22 34.07 -3.98
CA GLY A 21 18.98 33.89 -2.74
C GLY A 21 19.59 32.48 -2.58
N ARG A 22 19.61 31.68 -3.67
CA ARG A 22 20.15 30.33 -3.71
C ARG A 22 20.49 29.92 -5.13
N GLU A 23 21.30 28.86 -5.27
CA GLU A 23 21.51 28.21 -6.55
C GLU A 23 20.22 27.58 -7.08
N HIS A 24 19.96 27.79 -8.38
CA HIS A 24 18.74 27.30 -9.00
C HIS A 24 18.84 25.80 -9.31
N THR A 25 17.94 25.01 -8.74
CA THR A 25 17.78 23.60 -9.11
C THR A 25 16.92 23.48 -10.36
N GLN A 26 17.50 22.96 -11.44
CA GLN A 26 16.80 22.82 -12.72
C GLN A 26 15.79 21.67 -12.67
N ALA A 27 14.50 21.98 -12.92
CA ALA A 27 13.41 21.00 -12.90
C ALA A 27 13.23 20.23 -14.24
N LEU A 28 13.96 20.63 -15.29
CA LEU A 28 13.91 19.96 -16.58
C LEU A 28 14.67 18.63 -16.52
N ARG A 29 14.17 17.66 -17.29
CA ARG A 29 14.77 16.33 -17.41
C ARG A 29 15.82 16.34 -18.51
N PHE A 30 17.02 15.88 -18.18
CA PHE A 30 18.14 15.70 -19.09
C PHE A 30 18.56 14.24 -19.13
N GLU A 31 19.31 13.87 -20.17
CA GLU A 31 19.73 12.50 -20.45
C GLU A 31 20.53 11.89 -19.29
N ASP A 32 21.28 12.68 -18.54
CA ASP A 32 22.08 12.24 -17.39
C ASP A 32 21.25 11.98 -16.12
N GLY A 33 20.01 12.47 -16.08
CA GLY A 33 19.11 12.35 -14.92
C GLY A 33 17.90 11.45 -15.14
N VAL A 34 17.82 10.76 -16.28
CA VAL A 34 16.68 9.89 -16.63
C VAL A 34 17.21 8.56 -17.14
N ALA A 35 16.52 7.47 -16.80
CA ALA A 35 16.82 6.16 -17.38
C ALA A 35 16.58 6.17 -18.91
N ASP A 36 17.30 5.31 -19.62
CA ASP A 36 17.14 5.16 -21.07
C ASP A 36 15.70 4.81 -21.46
N ARG A 37 15.29 5.22 -22.66
CA ARG A 37 13.95 4.87 -23.19
C ARG A 37 13.84 3.37 -23.47
N THR A 38 14.94 2.75 -23.84
CA THR A 38 15.02 1.32 -24.13
C THR A 38 15.65 0.63 -22.94
N GLN A 39 14.92 -0.31 -22.35
CA GLN A 39 15.38 -1.10 -21.22
C GLN A 39 15.68 -2.54 -21.68
N PRO A 40 16.71 -3.20 -21.12
CA PRO A 40 16.94 -4.61 -21.39
C PRO A 40 15.76 -5.46 -20.89
N PRO A 41 15.51 -6.64 -21.49
CA PRO A 41 14.45 -7.53 -21.02
C PRO A 41 14.71 -7.96 -19.56
N PRO A 42 13.76 -7.75 -18.63
CA PRO A 42 13.94 -8.14 -17.23
C PRO A 42 13.72 -9.64 -17.02
N LYS A 43 14.39 -10.20 -16.00
CA LYS A 43 14.06 -11.51 -15.43
C LYS A 43 13.32 -11.32 -14.12
N ILE A 44 11.99 -11.44 -14.16
CA ILE A 44 11.10 -11.22 -13.01
C ILE A 44 11.11 -12.48 -12.13
N PRO A 45 11.18 -12.37 -10.79
CA PRO A 45 11.06 -13.52 -9.90
C PRO A 45 9.65 -14.10 -9.93
N ASP A 46 9.56 -15.40 -9.70
CA ASP A 46 8.30 -16.12 -9.66
C ASP A 46 7.48 -15.76 -8.41
N GLY A 47 6.15 -15.89 -8.52
CA GLY A 47 5.25 -15.73 -7.38
C GLY A 47 5.28 -16.91 -6.41
N PRO A 48 4.73 -16.76 -5.20
CA PRO A 48 4.73 -17.82 -4.16
C PRO A 48 3.97 -19.08 -4.58
N SER A 49 3.10 -18.93 -5.57
CA SER A 49 2.21 -19.95 -6.11
C SER A 49 2.80 -20.74 -7.27
N GLN A 50 4.06 -20.51 -7.66
CA GLN A 50 4.72 -21.21 -8.78
C GLN A 50 5.48 -22.47 -8.30
N LEU A 51 4.76 -23.37 -7.63
CA LEU A 51 5.28 -24.62 -7.09
C LEU A 51 4.81 -25.80 -7.95
N TYR A 52 5.71 -26.76 -8.20
CA TYR A 52 5.42 -27.95 -9.02
C TYR A 52 4.57 -29.01 -8.30
N SER A 53 4.55 -29.01 -6.97
CA SER A 53 3.83 -29.99 -6.14
C SER A 53 3.21 -29.33 -4.91
N ALA A 54 2.28 -30.03 -4.26
CA ALA A 54 1.60 -29.56 -3.05
C ALA A 54 0.94 -28.16 -3.18
N ASN A 55 0.40 -27.86 -4.36
CA ASN A 55 -0.02 -26.51 -4.75
C ASN A 55 -1.48 -26.47 -5.27
N TYR A 56 -2.36 -27.22 -4.60
CA TYR A 56 -3.77 -27.35 -5.00
C TYR A 56 -4.51 -26.02 -4.82
N TYR A 57 -5.24 -25.61 -5.84
CA TYR A 57 -5.98 -24.34 -5.81
C TYR A 57 -7.03 -24.28 -4.69
N CYS A 58 -7.67 -25.41 -4.37
CA CYS A 58 -8.66 -25.49 -3.30
C CYS A 58 -8.13 -25.12 -1.91
N LEU A 59 -6.82 -25.22 -1.65
CA LEU A 59 -6.22 -24.89 -0.36
C LEU A 59 -5.84 -23.41 -0.22
N ARG A 60 -5.96 -22.61 -1.28
CA ARG A 60 -5.56 -21.19 -1.33
C ARG A 60 -6.60 -20.30 -1.98
N ASP A 61 -7.79 -20.84 -2.27
CA ASP A 61 -8.89 -20.09 -2.87
C ASP A 61 -9.65 -19.33 -1.79
N GLY A 62 -9.07 -18.21 -1.33
CA GLY A 62 -9.68 -17.35 -0.32
C GLY A 62 -11.07 -16.80 -0.72
N ARG A 63 -11.40 -16.79 -2.02
CA ARG A 63 -12.74 -16.42 -2.49
C ARG A 63 -13.81 -17.42 -2.03
N ARG A 64 -13.44 -18.70 -1.82
CA ARG A 64 -14.34 -19.75 -1.31
C ARG A 64 -14.35 -19.88 0.21
N GLU A 65 -13.44 -19.20 0.90
CA GLU A 65 -13.40 -19.16 2.37
C GLU A 65 -14.40 -18.16 2.95
N VAL A 66 -14.99 -17.32 2.10
CA VAL A 66 -16.01 -16.34 2.49
C VAL A 66 -17.30 -17.05 2.89
N ASN A 67 -17.65 -16.96 4.17
CA ASN A 67 -18.93 -17.41 4.68
C ASN A 67 -19.99 -16.30 4.59
N PRO A 68 -21.28 -16.65 4.49
CA PRO A 68 -22.36 -15.68 4.64
C PRO A 68 -22.24 -14.90 5.96
N PRO A 69 -22.67 -13.63 5.99
CA PRO A 69 -22.67 -12.85 7.22
C PRO A 69 -23.56 -13.51 8.28
N ILE A 70 -23.14 -13.39 9.54
CA ILE A 70 -23.86 -13.93 10.68
C ILE A 70 -24.93 -12.92 11.13
N ASP A 71 -26.19 -13.34 11.19
CA ASP A 71 -27.25 -12.55 11.82
C ASP A 71 -27.33 -12.86 13.33
N LEU A 72 -26.93 -11.89 14.14
CA LEU A 72 -26.93 -12.00 15.60
C LEU A 72 -28.34 -12.12 16.20
N VAL A 73 -29.36 -11.55 15.55
CA VAL A 73 -30.75 -11.58 16.04
C VAL A 73 -31.36 -12.96 15.85
N GLU A 74 -31.15 -13.58 14.70
CA GLU A 74 -31.61 -14.94 14.44
C GLU A 74 -30.86 -15.98 15.30
N GLN A 75 -29.55 -15.81 15.49
CA GLN A 75 -28.78 -16.69 16.39
C GLN A 75 -29.22 -16.59 17.85
N GLN A 76 -29.52 -15.39 18.36
CA GLN A 76 -30.03 -15.24 19.73
C GLN A 76 -31.38 -15.93 19.94
N LYS A 77 -32.25 -15.98 18.92
CA LYS A 77 -33.54 -16.70 18.98
C LYS A 77 -33.33 -18.21 19.14
N GLN A 78 -32.30 -18.78 18.51
CA GLN A 78 -31.97 -20.20 18.65
C GLN A 78 -31.38 -20.52 20.03
N LEU A 79 -30.52 -19.65 20.57
CA LEU A 79 -29.90 -19.82 21.89
C LEU A 79 -30.89 -19.61 23.06
N ALA A 80 -31.87 -18.73 22.92
CA ALA A 80 -32.90 -18.50 23.95
C ALA A 80 -33.85 -19.70 24.15
N ALA A 81 -33.95 -20.61 23.17
CA ALA A 81 -34.74 -21.84 23.28
C ALA A 81 -34.10 -22.86 24.26
N GLU A 82 -32.79 -22.80 24.49
CA GLU A 82 -32.05 -23.63 25.44
C GLU A 82 -31.88 -22.96 26.82
N GLY A 83 -32.93 -22.31 27.34
CA GLY A 83 -33.22 -22.17 28.79
C GLY A 83 -32.15 -21.64 29.77
N THR A 84 -30.99 -21.15 29.35
CA THR A 84 -29.91 -20.73 30.25
C THR A 84 -29.67 -19.22 30.13
N ALA A 85 -30.17 -18.50 31.14
CA ALA A 85 -29.93 -17.07 31.27
C ALA A 85 -28.43 -16.78 31.40
N SER A 86 -27.86 -16.11 30.40
CA SER A 86 -26.46 -15.69 30.42
C SER A 86 -26.23 -14.64 31.52
N PRO A 87 -25.13 -14.72 32.29
CA PRO A 87 -24.83 -13.76 33.35
C PRO A 87 -24.65 -12.35 32.78
N LYS A 88 -25.23 -11.34 33.45
CA LYS A 88 -25.09 -9.94 33.06
C LYS A 88 -23.62 -9.51 33.18
N ALA A 89 -23.00 -9.12 32.07
CA ALA A 89 -21.65 -8.59 32.08
C ALA A 89 -21.58 -7.24 32.81
N THR A 90 -20.61 -7.08 33.70
CA THR A 90 -20.44 -5.91 34.58
C THR A 90 -19.99 -4.64 33.83
N LYS A 91 -19.51 -4.78 32.59
CA LYS A 91 -19.07 -3.69 31.71
C LYS A 91 -19.71 -3.85 30.34
N LEU A 92 -20.11 -2.74 29.74
CA LEU A 92 -20.61 -2.71 28.37
C LEU A 92 -19.46 -3.11 27.40
N PRO A 93 -19.72 -3.97 26.40
CA PRO A 93 -18.72 -4.32 25.42
C PRO A 93 -18.37 -3.09 24.55
N THR A 94 -17.08 -2.86 24.32
CA THR A 94 -16.59 -1.86 23.35
C THR A 94 -16.14 -2.55 22.06
N PRO A 95 -16.28 -1.93 20.86
CA PRO A 95 -15.87 -2.56 19.59
C PRO A 95 -14.36 -2.86 19.47
N GLY A 96 -13.52 -2.21 20.28
CA GLY A 96 -12.08 -2.35 20.25
C GLY A 96 -11.38 -1.53 21.34
N GLN A 97 -10.05 -1.52 21.30
CA GLN A 97 -9.20 -0.70 22.18
C GLN A 97 -9.13 0.74 21.68
N VAL A 98 -9.10 1.71 22.59
CA VAL A 98 -8.88 3.12 22.27
C VAL A 98 -7.37 3.40 22.30
N TYR A 99 -6.83 3.93 21.20
CA TYR A 99 -5.42 4.30 21.10
C TYR A 99 -5.30 5.83 21.02
N ALA A 100 -4.52 6.43 21.93
CA ALA A 100 -4.06 7.81 21.81
C ALA A 100 -2.67 7.79 21.15
N TRP A 101 -2.53 8.47 20.01
CA TRP A 101 -1.31 8.46 19.19
C TRP A 101 -0.38 9.65 19.46
N ASP A 102 -0.64 10.41 20.53
CA ASP A 102 0.16 11.55 20.98
C ASP A 102 1.33 11.10 21.89
#